data_AF-A0A920LJW9-F1
#
_entry.id   AF-A0A920LJW9-F1
#
_cell.length_a   1.000
_cell.length_b   1.000
_cell.length_c   1.000
_cell.angle_alpha   90.00
_cell.angle_beta   90.00
_cell.angle_gamma   90.00
#
_symmetry.space_group_name_H-M   'P 1'
#
loop_
_entity.id
_entity.type
_entity.pdbx_description
1 polymer ?
#
loop_
_entity_poly.entity_id
_entity_poly.type
_entity_poly.pdbx_seq_one_letter_code
_entity_poly.pdbx_strand_id
1 'polypeptide(L)'
;MNKSSFLFFSLLKKFFQSSIIIYFLILGSLAYGDNHIIKSHGISTFGELKYNSDFQHLDYVNPNAPKGGEVSIWAFGSFDSMHPYTTKGRSGSLSSIFLKAF
;
A
#
# COMPACT_ATOMS: atom_id res chain seq x y z
N MET A 1 38.63 53.21 -14.19
CA MET A 1 37.53 52.21 -14.17
C MET A 1 36.59 52.62 -13.03
N ASN A 2 35.41 53.14 -13.37
CA ASN A 2 34.62 53.93 -12.42
C ASN A 2 33.72 53.02 -11.58
N LYS A 3 33.55 53.31 -10.28
CA LYS A 3 32.67 52.54 -9.36
C LYS A 3 31.26 52.30 -9.94
N SER A 4 30.76 53.23 -10.75
CA SER A 4 29.47 53.13 -11.45
C SER A 4 29.42 52.01 -12.51
N SER A 5 30.50 51.75 -13.26
CA SER A 5 30.53 50.66 -14.25
C SER A 5 30.66 49.28 -13.60
N PHE A 6 31.30 49.21 -12.43
CA PHE A 6 31.39 47.99 -11.62
C PHE A 6 30.04 47.61 -10.99
N LEU A 7 29.31 48.60 -10.48
CA LEU A 7 27.95 48.40 -9.96
C LEU A 7 26.98 47.96 -11.06
N PHE A 8 27.10 48.50 -12.28
CA PHE A 8 26.30 48.09 -13.43
C PHE A 8 26.52 46.62 -13.81
N PHE A 9 27.78 46.17 -13.89
CA PHE A 9 28.10 44.76 -14.16
C PHE A 9 27.65 43.82 -13.04
N SER A 10 27.68 44.27 -11.79
CA SER A 10 27.16 43.54 -10.62
C SER A 10 25.64 43.40 -10.68
N LEU A 11 24.92 44.46 -11.07
CA LEU A 11 23.47 44.42 -11.28
C LEU A 11 23.10 43.46 -12.42
N LEU A 12 23.80 43.53 -13.55
CA LEU A 12 23.56 42.68 -14.72
C LEU A 12 23.73 41.19 -14.40
N LYS A 13 24.77 40.84 -13.62
CA LYS A 13 24.97 39.46 -13.14
C LYS A 13 23.83 38.97 -12.24
N LYS A 14 23.27 39.83 -11.38
CA LYS A 14 22.13 39.49 -10.52
C LYS A 14 20.86 39.20 -11.32
N PHE A 15 20.61 39.94 -12.41
CA PHE A 15 19.47 39.66 -13.30
C PHE A 15 19.63 38.32 -14.03
N PHE A 16 20.82 38.02 -14.55
CA PHE A 16 21.10 36.71 -15.16
C PHE A 16 20.95 35.55 -14.16
N GLN A 17 21.45 35.72 -12.95
CA GLN A 17 21.37 34.72 -11.89
C GLN A 17 19.92 34.50 -11.42
N SER A 18 19.11 35.56 -11.34
CA SER A 18 17.70 35.45 -10.96
C SER A 18 16.85 34.75 -12.04
N SER A 19 17.15 34.96 -13.32
CA SER A 19 16.46 34.27 -14.42
C SER A 19 16.70 32.75 -14.40
N ILE A 20 17.94 32.33 -14.11
CA ILE A 20 18.29 30.91 -13.96
C ILE A 20 17.53 30.26 -12.80
N ILE A 21 17.39 30.97 -11.68
CA ILE A 21 16.66 30.46 -10.51
C ILE A 21 15.16 30.30 -10.82
N ILE A 22 14.55 31.26 -11.52
CA ILE A 22 13.15 31.20 -11.94
C ILE A 22 12.93 30.03 -12.90
N TYR A 23 13.84 29.84 -13.86
CA TYR A 23 13.79 28.72 -14.78
C TYR A 23 13.83 27.37 -14.04
N PHE A 24 14.71 27.24 -13.04
CA PHE A 24 14.82 26.03 -12.23
C PHE A 24 13.58 25.76 -11.37
N LEU A 25 12.95 26.81 -10.84
CA LEU A 25 11.68 26.72 -10.10
C LEU A 25 10.51 26.26 -10.98
N ILE A 26 10.41 26.76 -12.21
CA ILE A 26 9.39 26.34 -13.18
C ILE A 26 9.60 24.88 -13.58
N LEU A 27 10.85 24.49 -13.83
CA LEU A 27 11.20 23.11 -14.17
C LEU A 27 10.87 22.12 -13.03
N GLY A 28 11.15 22.50 -11.78
CA GLY A 28 10.80 21.68 -10.61
C GLY A 28 9.29 21.55 -10.38
N SER A 29 8.49 22.54 -10.80
CA SER A 29 7.03 22.50 -10.69
C SER A 29 6.39 21.52 -11.68
N LEU A 30 7.01 21.30 -12.84
CA LEU A 30 6.58 20.31 -13.83
C LEU A 30 6.94 18.87 -13.44
N ALA A 31 7.82 18.69 -12.45
CA ALA A 31 8.23 17.39 -11.93
C ALA A 31 7.36 16.88 -10.77
N TYR A 32 6.27 17.58 -10.42
CA TYR A 32 5.31 17.06 -9.45
C TYR A 32 4.64 15.80 -10.02
N GLY A 33 4.94 14.66 -9.40
CA GLY A 33 4.35 13.38 -9.74
C GLY A 33 2.87 13.35 -9.45
N ASP A 34 2.12 12.70 -10.33
CA ASP A 34 0.69 12.55 -10.23
C ASP A 34 0.31 11.64 -9.04
N ASN A 35 -0.35 12.18 -8.02
CA ASN A 35 -0.74 11.45 -6.80
C ASN A 35 -2.08 10.73 -6.98
N HIS A 36 -2.29 10.03 -8.10
CA HIS A 36 -3.53 9.30 -8.33
C HIS A 36 -3.61 8.05 -7.45
N ILE A 37 -4.49 8.09 -6.44
CA ILE A 37 -4.79 6.96 -5.57
C ILE A 37 -5.93 6.14 -6.20
N ILE A 38 -5.62 4.91 -6.61
CA ILE A 38 -6.63 3.94 -7.04
C ILE A 38 -7.26 3.32 -5.79
N LYS A 39 -8.58 3.52 -5.63
CA LYS A 39 -9.36 2.85 -4.59
C LYS A 39 -10.20 1.76 -5.26
N SER A 40 -9.98 0.51 -4.88
CA SER A 40 -10.78 -0.64 -5.32
C SER A 40 -11.24 -1.46 -4.11
N HIS A 41 -12.35 -2.18 -4.24
CA HIS A 41 -12.87 -3.07 -3.19
C HIS A 41 -12.22 -4.45 -3.18
N GLY A 42 -11.45 -4.79 -4.22
CA GLY A 42 -10.82 -6.09 -4.34
C GLY A 42 -9.69 -6.10 -5.35
N ILE A 43 -8.96 -7.21 -5.34
CA ILE A 43 -7.87 -7.52 -6.26
C ILE A 43 -8.15 -8.89 -6.85
N SER A 44 -8.05 -8.99 -8.18
CA SER A 44 -8.15 -10.26 -8.90
C SER A 44 -6.92 -10.40 -9.80
N THR A 45 -6.33 -11.59 -9.79
CA THR A 45 -5.18 -11.91 -10.64
C THR A 45 -5.60 -12.19 -12.09
N PHE A 46 -6.86 -12.60 -12.32
CA PHE A 46 -7.32 -13.17 -13.59
C PHE A 46 -8.38 -12.35 -14.32
N GLY A 47 -8.65 -11.11 -13.88
CA GLY A 47 -9.59 -10.21 -14.55
C GLY A 47 -10.61 -9.62 -13.59
N GLU A 48 -11.89 -9.65 -13.98
CA GLU A 48 -12.96 -9.01 -13.21
C GLU A 48 -13.18 -9.68 -11.85
N LEU A 49 -13.63 -8.88 -10.88
CA LEU A 49 -13.98 -9.36 -9.55
C LEU A 49 -15.33 -10.07 -9.61
N LYS A 50 -15.39 -11.29 -9.05
CA LYS A 50 -16.64 -12.06 -8.97
C LYS A 50 -17.71 -11.34 -8.14
N TYR A 51 -17.31 -10.62 -7.10
CA TYR A 51 -18.21 -9.95 -6.17
C TYR A 51 -18.16 -8.43 -6.34
N ASN A 52 -19.34 -7.81 -6.32
CA ASN A 52 -19.52 -6.36 -6.38
C ASN A 52 -18.95 -5.69 -5.11
N SER A 53 -18.84 -4.36 -5.07
CA SER A 53 -18.33 -3.65 -3.88
C SER A 53 -19.18 -3.85 -2.62
N ASP A 54 -20.49 -4.07 -2.79
CA ASP A 54 -21.46 -4.06 -1.70
C ASP A 54 -21.94 -5.47 -1.31
N PHE A 55 -21.19 -6.51 -1.69
CA PHE A 55 -21.55 -7.88 -1.35
C PHE A 55 -21.51 -8.11 0.17
N GLN A 56 -22.52 -8.81 0.70
CA GLN A 56 -22.66 -9.01 2.15
C GLN A 56 -22.05 -10.32 2.65
N HIS A 57 -22.00 -11.34 1.79
CA HIS A 57 -21.47 -12.67 2.10
C HIS A 57 -21.06 -13.35 0.80
N LEU A 58 -20.15 -14.30 0.91
CA LEU A 58 -19.73 -15.15 -0.21
C LEU A 58 -20.83 -16.17 -0.50
N ASP A 59 -21.02 -16.54 -1.77
CA ASP A 59 -22.11 -17.43 -2.20
C ASP A 59 -22.14 -18.79 -1.47
N TYR A 60 -20.99 -19.23 -0.96
CA TYR A 60 -20.85 -20.51 -0.25
C TYR A 60 -21.08 -20.41 1.26
N VAL A 61 -21.31 -19.20 1.78
CA VAL A 61 -21.57 -18.98 3.21
C VAL A 61 -23.07 -19.05 3.45
N ASN A 62 -23.49 -19.87 4.41
CA ASN A 62 -24.86 -19.83 4.94
C ASN A 62 -24.97 -18.68 5.97
N PRO A 63 -25.66 -17.56 5.67
CA PRO A 63 -25.77 -16.43 6.61
C PRO A 63 -26.54 -16.79 7.88
N ASN A 64 -27.45 -17.75 7.77
CA ASN A 64 -28.30 -18.24 8.86
C ASN A 64 -27.67 -19.45 9.58
N ALA A 65 -26.36 -19.66 9.43
CA ALA A 65 -25.68 -20.76 10.12
C ALA A 65 -25.85 -20.61 11.64
N PRO A 66 -26.34 -21.66 12.33
CA PRO A 66 -26.49 -21.63 13.78
C PRO A 66 -25.12 -21.37 14.41
N LYS A 67 -25.09 -20.48 15.41
CA LYS A 67 -23.86 -20.12 16.12
C LYS A 67 -23.70 -21.04 17.34
N GLY A 68 -22.49 -21.53 17.57
CA GLY A 68 -22.16 -22.44 18.66
C GLY A 68 -22.07 -23.90 18.23
N GLY A 69 -22.02 -24.79 19.22
CA GLY A 69 -21.75 -26.22 19.02
C GLY A 69 -20.27 -26.59 19.16
N GLU A 70 -19.97 -27.88 19.04
CA GLU A 70 -18.61 -28.42 19.12
C GLU A 70 -18.21 -29.06 17.79
N VAL A 71 -16.97 -28.79 17.37
CA VAL A 71 -16.36 -29.37 16.17
C VAL A 71 -15.14 -30.17 16.60
N SER A 72 -15.16 -31.48 16.35
CA SER A 72 -14.04 -32.40 16.60
C SER A 72 -13.48 -32.88 15.26
N ILE A 73 -12.22 -32.56 14.99
CA ILE A 73 -11.53 -32.84 13.73
C ILE A 73 -10.23 -33.57 14.03
N TRP A 74 -9.94 -34.63 13.28
CA TRP A 74 -8.66 -35.33 13.36
C TRP A 74 -7.60 -34.63 12.49
N ALA A 75 -6.34 -34.69 12.92
CA ALA A 75 -5.21 -34.26 12.11
C ALA A 75 -4.09 -35.30 12.18
N PHE A 76 -3.36 -35.48 11.07
CA PHE A 76 -2.26 -36.44 11.02
C PHE A 76 -1.04 -35.93 11.80
N GLY A 77 -0.38 -36.82 12.55
CA GLY A 77 0.85 -36.50 13.27
C GLY A 77 0.63 -35.89 14.66
N SER A 78 1.63 -35.14 15.14
CA SER A 78 1.63 -34.50 16.46
C SER A 78 2.17 -33.07 16.33
N PHE A 79 1.84 -32.22 17.32
CA PHE A 79 2.27 -30.83 17.38
C PHE A 79 3.06 -30.58 18.66
N ASP A 80 3.94 -29.59 18.61
CA ASP A 80 4.73 -29.11 19.77
C ASP A 80 4.68 -27.58 19.91
N SER A 81 4.02 -26.88 18.97
CA SER A 81 3.81 -25.43 18.99
C SER A 81 2.40 -25.07 18.51
N MET A 82 1.84 -23.98 19.06
CA MET A 82 0.59 -23.37 18.57
C MET A 82 0.84 -22.09 17.78
N HIS A 83 2.10 -21.77 17.46
CA HIS A 83 2.46 -20.60 16.67
C HIS A 83 2.69 -21.02 15.20
N PRO A 84 1.77 -20.70 14.26
CA PRO A 84 1.85 -21.18 12.88
C PRO A 84 2.94 -20.54 12.02
N TYR A 85 3.53 -19.42 12.45
CA TYR A 85 4.47 -18.63 11.65
C TYR A 85 5.92 -18.67 12.14
N THR A 86 6.24 -19.51 13.12
CA THR A 86 7.62 -19.70 13.56
C THR A 86 8.36 -20.60 12.60
N THR A 87 9.64 -20.32 12.38
CA THR A 87 10.52 -21.16 11.58
C THR A 87 10.89 -22.48 12.27
N LYS A 88 10.59 -22.62 13.57
CA LYS A 88 10.86 -23.78 14.40
C LYS A 88 9.58 -24.34 15.01
N GLY A 89 9.58 -25.66 15.22
CA GLY A 89 8.46 -26.40 15.79
C GLY A 89 7.45 -26.87 14.76
N ARG A 90 6.56 -27.77 15.18
CA ARG A 90 5.44 -28.29 14.38
C ARG A 90 4.15 -27.67 14.90
N SER A 91 3.54 -26.83 14.07
CA SER A 91 2.30 -26.15 14.44
C SER A 91 1.12 -27.12 14.44
N GLY A 92 0.21 -26.94 15.41
CA GLY A 92 -1.10 -27.61 15.39
C GLY A 92 -1.88 -27.28 14.12
N SER A 93 -2.56 -28.28 13.54
CA SER A 93 -3.24 -28.16 12.23
C SER A 93 -4.23 -26.98 12.15
N LEU A 94 -4.94 -26.69 13.24
CA LEU A 94 -5.94 -25.61 13.31
C LEU A 94 -5.45 -24.33 14.01
N SER A 95 -4.17 -24.20 14.29
CA SER A 95 -3.62 -23.04 15.03
C SER A 95 -3.83 -21.69 14.32
N SER A 96 -3.97 -21.70 12.98
CA SER A 96 -4.16 -20.49 12.17
C SER A 96 -5.62 -20.15 11.86
N ILE A 97 -6.59 -20.95 12.33
CA ILE A 97 -8.00 -20.79 11.91
C ILE A 97 -8.56 -19.41 12.27
N PHE A 98 -8.21 -18.89 13.44
CA PHE A 98 -8.61 -17.56 13.88
C PHE A 98 -8.01 -16.44 13.01
N LEU A 99 -6.83 -16.67 12.43
CA LEU A 99 -6.10 -15.67 11.64
C LEU A 99 -6.41 -15.70 10.15
N LYS A 100 -7.15 -16.72 9.69
CA LYS A 100 -7.55 -16.90 8.30
C LYS A 100 -9.05 -16.81 8.09
N ALA A 101 -9.83 -16.67 9.16
CA ALA A 101 -11.26 -16.41 9.08
C ALA A 101 -11.46 -14.93 8.69
N PHE A 102 -11.61 -14.69 7.39
CA PHE A 102 -12.02 -13.41 6.80
C PHE A 102 -13.14 -13.67 5.80
#